data_AF-A0A2R4WXY7-F1
#
_entry.id   AF-A0A2R4WXY7-F1
#
_cell.length_a   1.000
_cell.length_b   1.000
_cell.length_c   1.000
_cell.angle_alpha   90.00
_cell.angle_beta   90.00
_cell.angle_gamma   90.00
#
_symmetry.space_group_name_H-M   'P 1'
#
loop_
_entity.id
_entity.type
_entity.pdbx_description
1 polymer ?
#
loop_
_entity_poly.entity_id
_entity_poly.type
_entity_poly.pdbx_seq_one_letter_code
_entity_poly.pdbx_strand_id
1 'polypeptide(L)' 'MDELRDAIESFGELGLDGVFRWVLRVIGLVAIVGGIGLVVVTELGPMLPTALVLGGLIALVFPDPLLTLAEVAG' A
#
# COMPACT_ATOMS: atom_id res chain seq x y z
N MET A 1 -18.28 -13.80 -10.61
CA MET A 1 -18.22 -12.46 -9.96
C MET A 1 -18.78 -12.52 -8.55
N ASP A 2 -19.60 -13.53 -8.22
CA ASP A 2 -20.05 -13.77 -6.84
C ASP A 2 -18.96 -14.35 -5.94
N GLU A 3 -18.15 -15.33 -6.38
CA GLU A 3 -17.24 -16.03 -5.45
C GLU A 3 -16.11 -15.17 -4.88
N LEU A 4 -15.59 -14.20 -5.66
CA LEU A 4 -14.55 -13.29 -5.17
C LEU A 4 -15.12 -12.27 -4.18
N ARG A 5 -16.37 -11.83 -4.41
CA ARG A 5 -17.05 -10.87 -3.54
C ARG A 5 -17.46 -11.51 -2.22
N ASP A 6 -18.00 -12.73 -2.28
CA ASP A 6 -18.31 -13.55 -1.09
C ASP A 6 -17.04 -13.85 -0.27
N ALA A 7 -15.90 -14.08 -0.94
CA ALA A 7 -14.62 -14.24 -0.25
C ALA A 7 -14.20 -12.96 0.49
N ILE A 8 -14.31 -11.78 -0.15
CA ILE A 8 -14.00 -10.48 0.45
C ILE A 8 -14.92 -10.18 1.65
N GLU A 9 -16.22 -10.46 1.53
CA GLU A 9 -17.17 -10.29 2.63
C GLU A 9 -16.85 -11.20 3.82
N SER A 10 -16.44 -12.46 3.55
CA SER A 10 -15.99 -13.39 4.60
C SER A 10 -14.71 -12.89 5.31
N PHE A 11 -13.82 -12.19 4.61
CA PHE A 11 -12.63 -11.60 5.20
C PHE A 11 -12.93 -10.39 6.09
N GLY A 12 -13.96 -9.60 5.74
CA GLY A 12 -14.50 -8.54 6.59
C GLY A 12 -15.09 -9.10 7.89
N GLU A 13 -15.86 -10.18 7.81
CA GLU A 13 -16.42 -10.87 9.00
C GLU A 13 -15.34 -11.45 9.93
N LEU A 14 -14.18 -11.82 9.39
CA LEU A 14 -13.01 -12.28 10.15
C LEU A 14 -12.21 -11.14 10.81
N GLY A 15 -12.60 -9.87 10.61
CA GLY A 15 -11.91 -8.71 11.16
C GLY A 15 -10.54 -8.42 10.52
N LEU A 16 -10.32 -8.92 9.29
CA LEU A 16 -9.04 -8.76 8.60
C LEU A 16 -8.79 -7.34 8.08
N ASP A 17 -9.77 -6.45 8.11
CA ASP A 17 -9.61 -5.03 7.77
C ASP A 17 -8.48 -4.35 8.56
N GLY A 18 -8.27 -4.78 9.81
CA GLY A 18 -7.14 -4.34 10.63
C GLY A 18 -5.80 -4.88 10.11
N VAL A 19 -5.79 -6.13 9.66
CA VAL A 19 -4.61 -6.82 9.11
C VAL A 19 -4.22 -6.21 7.77
N PHE A 20 -5.16 -5.98 6.86
CA PHE A 20 -4.88 -5.35 5.55
C PHE A 20 -4.33 -3.94 5.70
N ARG A 21 -4.91 -3.12 6.59
CA ARG A 21 -4.35 -1.79 6.91
C ARG A 21 -2.96 -1.86 7.50
N TRP A 22 -2.70 -2.84 8.37
CA TRP A 22 -1.38 -3.05 8.93
C TRP A 22 -0.36 -3.44 7.86
N VAL A 23 -0.71 -4.37 6.96
CA VAL A 23 0.14 -4.76 5.82
C VAL A 23 0.44 -3.56 4.92
N LEU A 24 -0.56 -2.75 4.58
CA LEU A 24 -0.37 -1.52 3.80
C LEU A 24 0.61 -0.55 4.46
N ARG A 25 0.52 -0.37 5.79
CA ARG A 25 1.46 0.46 6.53
C ARG A 25 2.89 -0.09 6.49
N VAL A 26 3.06 -1.41 6.63
CA VAL A 26 4.38 -2.05 6.53
C VAL A 26 4.96 -1.86 5.13
N ILE A 27 4.17 -2.09 4.09
CA ILE A 27 4.58 -1.85 2.69
C ILE A 27 4.97 -0.39 2.48
N GLY A 28 4.16 0.55 2.98
CA GLY A 28 4.45 1.98 2.90
C GLY A 28 5.76 2.35 3.60
N LEU A 29 6.01 1.79 4.77
CA LEU A 29 7.25 2.00 5.52
C LEU A 29 8.48 1.46 4.75
N VAL A 30 8.36 0.26 4.17
CA VAL A 30 9.41 -0.35 3.34
C VAL A 30 9.67 0.48 2.08
N ALA A 31 8.62 0.99 1.44
CA ALA A 31 8.74 1.87 0.27
C ALA A 31 9.45 3.19 0.60
N ILE A 32 9.16 3.80 1.76
CA ILE A 32 9.85 5.00 2.24
C ILE A 32 11.34 4.71 2.47
N VAL A 33 11.66 3.67 3.24
CA VAL A 33 13.05 3.31 3.55
C VAL A 33 13.82 2.93 2.28
N GLY A 34 13.20 2.15 1.38
CA GLY A 34 13.76 1.77 0.09
C GLY A 34 13.98 2.96 -0.84
N GLY A 35 13.01 3.90 -0.90
CA GLY A 35 13.14 5.14 -1.66
C GLY A 35 14.29 6.01 -1.15
N ILE A 36 14.38 6.22 0.17
CA ILE A 36 15.51 6.93 0.79
C ILE A 36 16.85 6.22 0.49
N GLY A 37 16.89 4.90 0.64
CA GLY A 37 18.07 4.10 0.32
C GLY A 37 18.50 4.23 -1.13
N LEU A 38 17.56 4.22 -2.08
CA LEU A 38 17.84 4.43 -3.50
C LEU A 38 18.38 5.83 -3.80
N VAL A 39 17.88 6.89 -3.14
CA VAL A 39 18.47 8.24 -3.26
C VAL A 39 19.95 8.23 -2.88
N VAL A 40 20.30 7.49 -1.83
CA VAL A 40 21.66 7.51 -1.26
C VAL A 40 22.62 6.57 -2.01
N VAL A 41 22.13 5.43 -2.50
CA VAL A 41 22.97 4.36 -3.07
C VAL A 41 23.04 4.41 -4.60
N THR A 42 22.05 5.00 -5.27
CA THR A 42 21.97 4.97 -6.73
C THR A 42 22.08 6.36 -7.33
N GLU A 43 22.80 6.48 -8.45
CA GLU A 43 22.77 7.68 -9.30
C GLU A 43 21.53 7.72 -10.20
N LEU A 44 20.51 6.89 -9.91
CA LEU A 44 19.22 7.00 -10.57
C LEU A 44 18.66 8.38 -10.22
N GLY A 45 18.40 9.19 -11.24
CA GLY A 45 17.89 10.55 -11.05
C GLY A 45 16.70 10.60 -10.09
N PRO A 46 16.46 11.75 -9.44
CA PRO A 46 15.64 11.87 -8.23
C PRO A 46 14.17 11.45 -8.41
N MET A 47 13.70 11.28 -9.64
CA MET A 47 12.31 10.94 -9.96
C MET A 47 11.85 9.60 -9.36
N LEU A 48 12.59 8.51 -9.60
CA LEU A 48 12.19 7.17 -9.16
C LEU A 48 12.19 7.02 -7.62
N PRO A 49 13.23 7.48 -6.91
CA PRO A 49 13.24 7.43 -5.45
C PRO A 49 12.18 8.34 -4.83
N THR A 50 11.93 9.53 -5.39
CA THR A 50 10.90 10.45 -4.90
C THR A 50 9.50 9.84 -5.06
N ALA A 51 9.23 9.17 -6.19
CA ALA A 51 7.97 8.47 -6.39
C ALA A 51 7.75 7.35 -5.36
N LEU A 52 8.80 6.60 -5.01
CA LEU A 52 8.76 5.57 -3.97
C LEU A 52 8.46 6.14 -2.57
N VAL A 53 9.12 7.25 -2.21
CA VAL A 53 8.89 7.91 -0.92
C VAL A 53 7.46 8.48 -0.83
N LEU A 54 7.00 9.17 -1.88
CA LEU A 54 5.65 9.74 -1.91
C LEU A 54 4.57 8.65 -1.91
N GLY A 55 4.74 7.58 -2.70
CA GLY A 55 3.83 6.44 -2.72
C GLY A 55 3.78 5.72 -1.37
N GLY A 56 4.94 5.52 -0.74
CA GLY A 56 5.02 4.93 0.60
C GLY A 56 4.37 5.80 1.68
N LEU A 57 4.48 7.13 1.57
CA LEU A 57 3.81 8.08 2.47
C LEU A 57 2.28 8.03 2.31
N ILE A 58 1.78 7.97 1.08
CA ILE A 58 0.35 7.83 0.80
C ILE A 58 -0.18 6.50 1.39
N ALA A 59 0.53 5.40 1.21
CA ALA A 59 0.18 4.10 1.80
C ALA A 59 0.15 4.12 3.33
N LEU A 60 1.02 4.90 3.96
CA LEU A 60 1.10 5.02 5.42
C LEU A 60 -0.03 5.90 5.99
N VAL A 61 -0.31 7.03 5.34
CA VAL A 61 -1.22 8.08 5.85
C VAL A 61 -2.67 7.85 5.41
N PHE A 62 -2.90 7.30 4.22
CA PHE A 62 -4.22 7.09 3.63
C PHE A 62 -4.42 5.63 3.21
N PRO A 63 -4.45 4.68 4.16
CA PRO A 63 -4.65 3.27 3.82
C PRO A 63 -6.09 2.97 3.37
N ASP A 64 -7.10 3.62 3.98
CA ASP A 64 -8.51 3.33 3.66
C ASP A 64 -8.90 3.73 2.21
N PRO A 65 -8.57 4.92 1.69
CA PRO A 65 -8.89 5.29 0.31
C PRO A 65 -8.21 4.39 -0.74
N LEU A 66 -7.01 3.87 -0.43
CA LEU A 66 -6.31 2.93 -1.30
C LEU A 66 -7.02 1.57 -1.36
N LEU A 67 -7.54 1.09 -0.23
CA LEU A 67 -8.36 -0.13 -0.18
C LEU A 67 -9.66 0.06 -0.96
N THR A 68 -10.33 1.20 -0.80
CA THR A 68 -11.54 1.52 -1.57
C THR A 68 -11.27 1.60 -3.07
N LEU A 69 -10.14 2.19 -3.49
CA LEU A 69 -9.74 2.21 -4.90
C LEU A 69 -9.44 0.81 -5.43
N ALA A 70 -8.83 -0.07 -4.64
CA ALA A 70 -8.56 -1.45 -5.03
C ALA A 70 -9.86 -2.26 -5.20
N GLU A 71 -10.87 -2.04 -4.35
CA GLU A 71 -12.20 -2.64 -4.50
C GLU A 71 -12.94 -2.16 -5.75
N VAL A 72 -12.79 -0.88 -6.12
CA VAL A 72 -13.44 -0.32 -7.32
C VAL A 72 -12.71 -0.69 -8.62
N ALA A 73 -11.40 -0.93 -8.54
CA ALA A 73 -10.57 -1.29 -9.69
C ALA A 73 -10.56 -2.79 -10.01
N GLY A 74 -11.02 -3.63 -9.09
CA GLY A 74 -11.18 -5.09 -9.25
C GLY A 74 -12.59 -5.49 -9.66
#